data_AF-A0A934R5J8-F1
#
_entry.id   AF-A0A934R5J8-F1
#
_cell.length_a   1.000
_cell.length_b   1.000
_cell.length_c   1.000
_cell.angle_alpha   90.00
_cell.angle_beta   90.00
_cell.angle_gamma   90.00
#
_symmetry.space_group_name_H-M   'P 1'
#
loop_
_entity.id
_entity.type
_entity.pdbx_description
1 polymer ?
#
loop_
_entity_poly.entity_id
_entity_poly.type
_entity_poly.pdbx_seq_one_letter_code
_entity_poly.pdbx_strand_id
1 'polypeptide(L)'
;MPDDAPLADDPLDARQFEIVVRRLADALAYGQESSPFLGAGIEYVQSRLYQNGDPVKFIDWRVTGRTGRFHVKEYEAPRQMPVYLLVDTSASMRVGTCSPNKYAWAVRIAGGLALAAVEHMNPVGIMSVGDCGLHHTPSLSRGSIMQWLHQLRKGSSGGGTSLGRKVRELIPRVEQRCLFVVISDLHDPDGVAAIKRMAQDHDCMVLHLEDPAERGALKAGFFRGVEAETGKSFVTHGHRQFPGNGDGNQLAQAGISYLHLPIDQPVVSSLRHFMKNRAGSARRG
;
A
#
# COMPACT_ATOMS: atom_id res chain seq x y z
N MET A 1 5.86 -1.06 -32.27
CA MET A 1 6.35 -0.70 -30.93
C MET A 1 6.12 0.80 -30.73
N PRO A 2 5.01 1.22 -30.11
CA PRO A 2 4.89 2.62 -29.66
C PRO A 2 4.30 2.69 -28.24
N ASP A 3 5.13 2.75 -27.20
CA ASP A 3 4.66 3.08 -25.84
C ASP A 3 5.80 3.50 -24.87
N ASP A 4 6.91 4.01 -25.42
CA ASP A 4 8.12 4.40 -24.66
C ASP A 4 8.19 5.90 -24.31
N ALA A 5 7.13 6.67 -24.57
CA ALA A 5 7.13 8.10 -24.27
C ALA A 5 6.83 8.35 -22.77
N PRO A 6 7.51 9.32 -22.13
CA PRO A 6 7.13 9.82 -20.81
C PRO A 6 5.66 10.26 -20.80
N LEU A 7 4.97 10.00 -19.70
CA LEU A 7 3.59 10.44 -19.51
C LEU A 7 3.59 11.83 -18.89
N ALA A 8 2.52 12.60 -19.10
CA ALA A 8 2.40 13.96 -18.57
C ALA A 8 2.63 14.02 -17.04
N ASP A 9 2.20 12.97 -16.32
CA ASP A 9 2.31 12.87 -14.87
C ASP A 9 3.58 12.17 -14.38
N ASP A 10 4.25 11.39 -15.23
CA ASP A 10 5.39 10.55 -14.87
C ASP A 10 6.54 10.69 -15.88
N PRO A 11 7.68 11.29 -15.50
CA PRO A 11 8.78 11.58 -16.41
C PRO A 11 9.52 10.33 -16.91
N LEU A 12 9.21 9.15 -16.37
CA LEU A 12 9.87 7.91 -16.77
C LEU A 12 9.30 7.36 -18.08
N ASP A 13 10.09 6.61 -18.84
CA ASP A 13 9.53 5.69 -19.85
C ASP A 13 9.04 4.38 -19.19
N ALA A 14 8.46 3.47 -19.97
CA ALA A 14 7.97 2.18 -19.47
C ALA A 14 9.08 1.33 -18.82
N ARG A 15 10.26 1.26 -19.42
CA ARG A 15 11.38 0.45 -18.92
C ARG A 15 11.98 1.04 -17.64
N GLN A 16 12.13 2.35 -17.58
CA GLN A 16 12.59 3.08 -16.41
C GLN A 16 11.62 2.91 -15.25
N PHE A 17 10.31 2.98 -15.51
CA PHE A 17 9.28 2.71 -14.51
C PHE A 17 9.45 1.31 -13.90
N GLU A 18 9.63 0.27 -14.72
CA GLU A 18 9.85 -1.10 -14.22
C GLU A 18 11.12 -1.22 -13.37
N ILE A 19 12.21 -0.55 -13.77
CA ILE A 19 13.45 -0.52 -13.00
C ILE A 19 13.24 0.16 -11.65
N VAL A 20 12.55 1.30 -11.62
CA VAL A 20 12.27 2.05 -10.39
C VAL A 20 11.38 1.23 -9.45
N VAL A 21 10.31 0.64 -9.97
CA VAL A 21 9.40 -0.24 -9.20
C VAL A 21 10.16 -1.44 -8.62
N ARG A 22 11.04 -2.08 -9.41
CA ARG A 22 11.84 -3.21 -8.91
C ARG A 22 12.83 -2.78 -7.83
N ARG A 23 13.50 -1.64 -7.99
CA ARG A 23 14.39 -1.08 -6.96
C ARG A 23 13.63 -0.71 -5.68
N LEU A 24 12.39 -0.23 -5.79
CA LEU A 24 11.53 0.02 -4.64
C LEU A 24 11.20 -1.30 -3.93
N ALA A 25 10.82 -2.34 -4.68
CA ALA A 25 10.58 -3.66 -4.12
C ALA A 25 11.80 -4.19 -3.36
N ASP A 26 12.99 -4.15 -4.00
CA ASP A 26 14.25 -4.55 -3.38
C ASP A 26 14.52 -3.76 -2.09
N ALA A 27 14.31 -2.44 -2.11
CA ALA A 27 14.52 -1.57 -0.94
C ALA A 27 13.52 -1.83 0.20
N LEU A 28 12.31 -2.29 -0.13
CA LEU A 28 11.27 -2.65 0.84
C LEU A 28 11.45 -4.05 1.40
N ALA A 29 12.02 -4.98 0.62
CA ALA A 29 12.35 -6.34 1.03
C ALA A 29 13.64 -6.39 1.89
N TYR A 30 14.62 -5.52 1.62
CA TYR A 30 15.89 -5.51 2.34
C TYR A 30 15.70 -5.13 3.82
N GLY A 31 15.91 -6.09 4.73
CA GLY A 31 15.73 -5.95 6.17
C GLY A 31 14.42 -6.54 6.73
N GLN A 32 13.67 -7.30 5.93
CA GLN A 32 12.36 -7.90 6.27
C GLN A 32 12.42 -9.40 6.60
N GLU A 33 13.55 -9.97 7.03
CA GLU A 33 13.62 -11.38 7.43
C GLU A 33 12.64 -11.77 8.57
N SER A 34 11.98 -10.79 9.21
CA SER A 34 11.06 -11.03 10.32
C SER A 34 9.75 -10.23 10.25
N SER A 35 9.36 -9.73 9.06
CA SER A 35 8.23 -8.81 8.95
C SER A 35 6.89 -9.49 8.67
N PRO A 36 5.87 -9.30 9.53
CA PRO A 36 4.50 -9.73 9.27
C PRO A 36 3.85 -9.02 8.07
N PHE A 37 4.48 -7.98 7.50
CA PHE A 37 4.04 -7.37 6.24
C PHE A 37 4.07 -8.36 5.06
N LEU A 38 4.87 -9.41 5.16
CA LEU A 38 5.18 -10.29 4.03
C LEU A 38 4.98 -11.77 4.34
N GLY A 39 4.43 -12.14 5.51
CA GLY A 39 4.20 -13.55 5.86
C GLY A 39 5.51 -14.34 5.92
N ALA A 40 6.22 -14.22 7.04
CA ALA A 40 7.49 -14.93 7.23
C ALA A 40 7.24 -16.40 7.61
N GLY A 41 7.18 -17.28 6.61
CA GLY A 41 7.53 -18.69 6.76
C GLY A 41 6.60 -19.55 7.61
N ILE A 42 6.90 -20.85 7.60
CA ILE A 42 6.17 -21.86 8.36
C ILE A 42 6.35 -21.58 9.85
N GLU A 43 5.30 -21.11 10.53
CA GLU A 43 5.35 -20.92 11.98
C GLU A 43 5.13 -22.27 12.68
N TYR A 44 6.08 -22.61 13.56
CA TYR A 44 5.93 -23.74 14.47
C TYR A 44 4.84 -23.39 15.49
N VAL A 45 3.73 -24.13 15.44
CA VAL A 45 2.57 -23.85 16.30
C VAL A 45 2.77 -24.53 17.65
N GLN A 46 2.99 -25.84 17.62
CA GLN A 46 3.13 -26.67 18.81
C GLN A 46 3.72 -28.02 18.45
N SER A 47 4.19 -28.75 19.47
CA SER A 47 4.51 -30.16 19.37
C SER A 47 3.32 -30.96 19.87
N ARG A 48 2.74 -31.82 19.03
CA ARG A 48 1.71 -32.77 19.46
C ARG A 48 2.29 -34.16 19.64
N LEU A 49 1.59 -35.03 20.38
CA LEU A 49 1.98 -36.44 20.44
C LEU A 49 1.97 -37.06 19.04
N TYR A 50 2.98 -37.89 18.78
CA TYR A 50 3.08 -38.72 17.59
C TYR A 50 1.87 -39.64 17.47
N GLN A 51 1.31 -39.70 16.27
CA GLN A 51 0.30 -40.67 15.88
C GLN A 51 0.87 -41.58 14.78
N ASN A 52 0.38 -42.81 14.75
CA ASN A 52 0.86 -43.79 13.80
C ASN A 52 0.56 -43.33 12.36
N GLY A 53 1.60 -43.24 11.52
CA GLY A 53 1.53 -42.65 10.18
C GLY A 53 2.16 -41.26 10.06
N ASP A 54 2.53 -40.62 11.17
CA ASP A 54 3.25 -39.34 11.12
C ASP A 54 4.67 -39.51 10.54
N PRO A 55 5.15 -38.56 9.72
CA PRO A 55 6.49 -38.62 9.15
C PRO A 55 7.57 -38.47 10.24
N VAL A 56 8.48 -39.44 10.34
CA VAL A 56 9.61 -39.45 11.30
C VAL A 56 10.49 -38.20 11.18
N LYS A 57 10.60 -37.60 9.99
CA LYS A 57 11.36 -36.36 9.73
C LYS A 57 10.85 -35.15 10.50
N PHE A 58 9.61 -35.19 11.01
CA PHE A 58 9.00 -34.09 11.76
C PHE A 58 9.02 -34.32 13.27
N ILE A 59 9.69 -35.36 13.78
CA ILE A 59 9.80 -35.59 15.23
C ILE A 59 10.55 -34.43 15.90
N ASP A 60 9.95 -33.88 16.95
CA ASP A 60 10.61 -32.95 17.86
C ASP A 60 11.43 -33.73 18.88
N TRP A 61 12.69 -33.98 18.56
CA TRP A 61 13.61 -34.69 19.46
C TRP A 61 13.85 -33.97 20.80
N ARG A 62 13.69 -32.65 20.85
CA ARG A 62 13.93 -31.85 22.06
C ARG A 62 12.79 -32.01 23.06
N VAL A 63 11.54 -31.96 22.61
CA VAL A 63 10.36 -32.21 23.47
C VAL A 63 10.27 -33.70 23.81
N THR A 64 10.56 -34.58 22.84
CA THR A 64 10.59 -36.03 23.05
C THR A 64 11.59 -36.43 24.14
N GLY A 65 12.82 -35.87 24.11
CA GLY A 65 13.84 -36.16 25.12
C GLY A 65 13.49 -35.70 26.54
N ARG A 66 12.62 -34.69 26.69
CA ARG A 66 12.17 -34.20 28.00
C ARG A 66 10.97 -34.97 28.55
N THR A 67 10.07 -35.41 27.68
CA THR A 67 8.78 -36.01 28.07
C THR A 67 8.81 -37.54 28.03
N GLY A 68 9.81 -38.13 27.36
CA GLY A 68 9.90 -39.58 27.14
C GLY A 68 8.86 -40.13 26.15
N ARG A 69 8.05 -39.26 25.53
CA ARG A 69 7.03 -39.62 24.54
C ARG A 69 7.34 -38.96 23.20
N PHE A 70 7.14 -39.65 22.09
CA PHE A 70 7.38 -39.10 20.77
C PHE A 70 6.42 -37.93 20.49
N HIS A 71 6.99 -36.79 20.13
CA HIS A 71 6.28 -35.60 19.69
C HIS A 71 6.62 -35.26 18.24
N VAL A 72 5.66 -34.75 17.50
CA VAL A 72 5.80 -34.29 16.11
C VAL A 72 5.56 -32.79 16.08
N LYS A 73 6.44 -32.07 15.38
CA LYS A 73 6.29 -30.64 15.14
C LYS A 73 5.09 -30.41 14.22
N GLU A 74 4.10 -29.69 14.74
CA GLU A 74 3.00 -29.17 13.94
C GLU A 74 3.37 -27.80 13.40
N TYR A 75 3.21 -27.67 12.09
CA TYR A 75 3.53 -26.49 11.32
C TYR A 75 2.22 -25.95 10.75
N GLU A 76 1.90 -24.68 11.00
CA GLU A 76 0.83 -24.03 10.22
C GLU A 76 1.42 -23.66 8.87
N ALA A 77 0.70 -23.96 7.79
CA ALA A 77 1.01 -23.33 6.52
C ALA A 77 0.84 -21.81 6.72
N PRO A 78 1.83 -20.97 6.38
CA PRO A 78 1.68 -19.54 6.51
C PRO A 78 0.43 -19.13 5.72
N ARG A 79 -0.53 -18.49 6.41
CA ARG A 79 -1.67 -17.90 5.72
C ARG A 79 -1.15 -16.80 4.81
N GLN A 80 -1.20 -17.06 3.51
CA GLN A 80 -1.02 -16.02 2.49
C GLN A 80 -2.11 -14.98 2.73
N MET A 81 -1.74 -13.77 3.14
CA MET A 81 -2.69 -12.70 3.33
C MET A 81 -2.67 -11.84 2.07
N PRO A 82 -3.76 -11.84 1.25
CA PRO A 82 -3.78 -11.05 0.04
C PRO A 82 -3.62 -9.56 0.35
N VAL A 83 -2.88 -8.86 -0.51
CA VAL A 83 -2.66 -7.43 -0.43
C VAL A 83 -3.54 -6.73 -1.46
N TYR A 84 -4.41 -5.84 -1.03
CA TYR A 84 -5.20 -4.98 -1.91
C TYR A 84 -4.63 -3.57 -1.90
N LEU A 85 -4.19 -3.10 -3.06
CA LEU A 85 -3.68 -1.74 -3.25
C LEU A 85 -4.83 -0.85 -3.74
N LEU A 86 -5.26 0.08 -2.90
CA LEU A 86 -6.26 1.10 -3.22
C LEU A 86 -5.52 2.40 -3.58
N VAL A 87 -5.40 2.67 -4.89
CA VAL A 87 -4.64 3.82 -5.40
C VAL A 87 -5.60 4.94 -5.82
N ASP A 88 -5.47 6.09 -5.19
CA ASP A 88 -6.25 7.27 -5.55
C ASP A 88 -5.84 7.80 -6.93
N THR A 89 -6.84 7.92 -7.80
CA THR A 89 -6.69 8.34 -9.20
C THR A 89 -7.43 9.65 -9.49
N SER A 90 -7.87 10.35 -8.45
CA SER A 90 -8.52 11.66 -8.53
C SER A 90 -7.60 12.74 -9.11
N ALA A 91 -8.21 13.85 -9.53
CA ALA A 91 -7.47 14.97 -10.08
C ALA A 91 -6.49 15.63 -9.08
N SER A 92 -6.79 15.65 -7.78
CA SER A 92 -5.92 16.23 -6.75
C SER A 92 -4.59 15.48 -6.59
N MET A 93 -4.54 14.21 -6.98
CA MET A 93 -3.30 13.43 -7.02
C MET A 93 -2.35 13.86 -8.16
N ARG A 94 -2.86 14.47 -9.23
CA ARG A 94 -2.06 14.83 -10.41
C ARG A 94 -1.63 16.28 -10.45
N VAL A 95 -2.45 17.16 -9.89
CA VAL A 95 -2.13 18.58 -9.75
C VAL A 95 -1.12 18.74 -8.61
N GLY A 96 0.00 19.40 -8.88
CA GLY A 96 1.04 19.59 -7.88
C GLY A 96 2.17 20.48 -8.37
N THR A 97 3.13 20.72 -7.48
CA THR A 97 4.30 21.57 -7.74
C THR A 97 5.58 20.77 -7.92
N CYS A 98 5.55 19.48 -7.61
CA CYS A 98 6.69 18.58 -7.79
C CYS A 98 6.58 17.73 -9.07
N SER A 99 7.75 17.34 -9.60
CA SER A 99 7.89 16.29 -10.63
C SER A 99 8.86 15.22 -10.12
N PRO A 100 8.43 13.95 -9.98
CA PRO A 100 7.08 13.44 -10.23
C PRO A 100 6.03 14.00 -9.23
N ASN A 101 4.76 14.03 -9.65
CA ASN A 101 3.62 14.43 -8.80
C ASN A 101 3.19 13.33 -7.82
N LYS A 102 2.17 13.60 -6.97
CA LYS A 102 1.65 12.63 -5.99
C LYS A 102 1.21 11.33 -6.67
N TYR A 103 0.51 11.41 -7.80
CA TYR A 103 0.00 10.25 -8.52
C TYR A 103 1.12 9.33 -9.02
N ALA A 104 2.15 9.89 -9.65
CA ALA A 104 3.29 9.11 -10.11
C ALA A 104 4.04 8.45 -8.93
N TRP A 105 4.18 9.13 -7.79
CA TRP A 105 4.69 8.51 -6.57
C TRP A 105 3.77 7.37 -6.08
N ALA A 106 2.47 7.59 -6.06
CA ALA A 106 1.49 6.59 -5.63
C ALA A 106 1.58 5.29 -6.47
N VAL A 107 1.66 5.40 -7.79
CA VAL A 107 1.80 4.24 -8.70
C VAL A 107 3.15 3.54 -8.51
N ARG A 108 4.25 4.29 -8.32
CA ARG A 108 5.58 3.70 -8.07
C ARG A 108 5.61 2.95 -6.73
N ILE A 109 5.05 3.54 -5.68
CA ILE A 109 4.94 2.92 -4.35
C ILE A 109 4.06 1.66 -4.45
N ALA A 110 2.90 1.75 -5.09
CA ALA A 110 2.02 0.60 -5.34
C ALA A 110 2.77 -0.53 -6.04
N GLY A 111 3.56 -0.20 -7.08
CA GLY A 111 4.37 -1.19 -7.79
C GLY A 111 5.44 -1.84 -6.90
N GLY A 112 6.16 -1.03 -6.12
CA GLY A 112 7.18 -1.54 -5.20
C GLY A 112 6.58 -2.49 -4.15
N LEU A 113 5.44 -2.12 -3.55
CA LEU A 113 4.73 -2.95 -2.60
C LEU A 113 4.15 -4.21 -3.24
N ALA A 114 3.60 -4.09 -4.46
CA ALA A 114 3.05 -5.23 -5.19
C ALA A 114 4.11 -6.29 -5.49
N LEU A 115 5.26 -5.86 -6.04
CA LEU A 115 6.34 -6.78 -6.35
C LEU A 115 6.93 -7.42 -5.08
N ALA A 116 7.13 -6.63 -4.02
CA ALA A 116 7.58 -7.18 -2.74
C ALA A 116 6.58 -8.20 -2.18
N ALA A 117 5.27 -7.94 -2.24
CA ALA A 117 4.26 -8.87 -1.77
C ALA A 117 4.26 -10.20 -2.55
N VAL A 118 4.37 -10.15 -3.88
CA VAL A 118 4.43 -11.35 -4.73
C VAL A 118 5.69 -12.18 -4.49
N GLU A 119 6.84 -11.53 -4.27
CA GLU A 119 8.10 -12.21 -3.93
C GLU A 119 7.97 -13.06 -2.66
N HIS A 120 7.06 -12.67 -1.77
CA HIS A 120 6.73 -13.38 -0.55
C HIS A 120 5.42 -14.19 -0.65
N MET A 121 4.99 -14.57 -1.85
CA MET A 121 3.82 -15.42 -2.08
C MET A 121 2.48 -14.85 -1.57
N ASN A 122 2.37 -13.53 -1.41
CA ASN A 122 1.10 -12.87 -1.10
C ASN A 122 0.43 -12.40 -2.39
N PRO A 123 -0.78 -12.88 -2.72
CA PRO A 123 -1.52 -12.41 -3.90
C PRO A 123 -1.81 -10.92 -3.82
N VAL A 124 -1.66 -10.18 -4.91
CA VAL A 124 -1.87 -8.73 -4.95
C VAL A 124 -3.04 -8.38 -5.85
N GLY A 125 -4.00 -7.61 -5.33
CA GLY A 125 -5.08 -6.97 -6.09
C GLY A 125 -4.86 -5.46 -6.17
N ILE A 126 -5.39 -4.82 -7.22
CA ILE A 126 -5.27 -3.37 -7.42
C ILE A 126 -6.65 -2.80 -7.72
N MET A 127 -7.03 -1.74 -7.01
CA MET A 127 -8.23 -0.98 -7.29
C MET A 127 -7.89 0.51 -7.34
N SER A 128 -8.38 1.16 -8.38
CA SER A 128 -8.38 2.61 -8.49
C SER A 128 -9.49 3.23 -7.68
N VAL A 129 -9.20 4.37 -7.06
CA VAL A 129 -10.09 5.06 -6.13
C VAL A 129 -10.57 6.42 -6.65
N GLY A 130 -10.64 6.55 -7.97
CA GLY A 130 -11.28 7.64 -8.69
C GLY A 130 -12.04 7.09 -9.90
N ASP A 131 -12.24 7.91 -10.93
CA ASP A 131 -13.12 7.53 -12.05
C ASP A 131 -12.47 6.61 -13.09
N CYS A 132 -11.18 6.26 -12.96
CA CYS A 132 -10.53 5.42 -13.96
C CYS A 132 -11.00 3.95 -13.97
N GLY A 133 -11.80 3.52 -12.98
CA GLY A 133 -12.57 2.27 -13.01
C GLY A 133 -11.76 0.97 -12.94
N LEU A 134 -10.44 1.03 -12.80
CA LEU A 134 -9.57 -0.13 -12.68
C LEU A 134 -9.86 -0.91 -11.39
N HIS A 135 -10.16 -2.20 -11.52
CA HIS A 135 -10.29 -3.13 -10.40
C HIS A 135 -9.89 -4.54 -10.83
N HIS A 136 -8.85 -5.06 -10.20
CA HIS A 136 -8.33 -6.41 -10.39
C HIS A 136 -8.25 -7.14 -9.04
N THR A 137 -8.73 -8.37 -9.00
CA THR A 137 -8.68 -9.24 -7.81
C THR A 137 -7.27 -9.78 -7.58
N PRO A 138 -6.95 -10.29 -6.38
CA PRO A 138 -5.60 -10.67 -6.04
C PRO A 138 -5.05 -11.80 -6.91
N SER A 139 -3.83 -11.62 -7.41
CA SER A 139 -3.10 -12.59 -8.22
C SER A 139 -1.65 -12.70 -7.78
N LEU A 140 -1.04 -13.86 -7.99
CA LEU A 140 0.42 -14.06 -7.84
C LEU A 140 1.17 -13.78 -9.16
N SER A 141 0.46 -13.49 -10.24
CA SER A 141 1.06 -13.28 -11.56
C SER A 141 1.78 -11.93 -11.62
N ARG A 142 3.12 -11.97 -11.50
CA ARG A 142 3.98 -10.80 -11.68
C ARG A 142 3.72 -10.08 -13.02
N GLY A 143 3.46 -10.85 -14.08
CA GLY A 143 3.14 -10.29 -15.41
C GLY A 143 1.82 -9.53 -15.41
N SER A 144 0.76 -10.12 -14.82
CA SER A 144 -0.55 -9.47 -14.72
C SER A 144 -0.48 -8.21 -13.86
N ILE A 145 0.22 -8.27 -12.72
CA ILE A 145 0.41 -7.11 -11.83
C ILE A 145 1.15 -5.98 -12.53
N MET A 146 2.23 -6.28 -13.25
CA MET A 146 2.94 -5.27 -14.04
C MET A 146 2.05 -4.67 -15.14
N GLN A 147 1.21 -5.49 -15.79
CA GLN A 147 0.23 -5.00 -16.76
C GLN A 147 -0.78 -4.05 -16.09
N TRP A 148 -1.28 -4.37 -14.90
CA TRP A 148 -2.21 -3.51 -14.15
C TRP A 148 -1.56 -2.21 -13.70
N LEU A 149 -0.30 -2.25 -13.28
CA LEU A 149 0.47 -1.05 -12.94
C LEU A 149 0.65 -0.14 -14.16
N HIS A 150 0.94 -0.69 -15.34
CA HIS A 150 0.98 0.07 -16.58
C HIS A 150 -0.39 0.63 -16.99
N GLN A 151 -1.48 -0.13 -16.79
CA GLN A 151 -2.85 0.37 -16.99
C GLN A 151 -3.16 1.54 -16.04
N LEU A 152 -2.83 1.41 -14.76
CA LEU A 152 -3.01 2.46 -13.76
C LEU A 152 -2.21 3.71 -14.15
N ARG A 153 -0.93 3.52 -14.51
CA ARG A 153 -0.03 4.59 -14.93
C ARG A 153 -0.57 5.40 -16.12
N LYS A 154 -1.20 4.73 -17.09
CA LYS A 154 -1.80 5.35 -18.29
C LYS A 154 -3.25 5.83 -18.10
N GLY A 155 -3.90 5.45 -17.00
CA GLY A 155 -5.30 5.81 -16.75
C GLY A 155 -5.49 7.32 -16.83
N SER A 156 -6.63 7.78 -17.34
CA SER A 156 -6.99 9.19 -17.31
C SER A 156 -7.40 9.60 -15.90
N SER A 157 -7.17 10.87 -15.57
CA SER A 157 -7.88 11.53 -14.47
C SER A 157 -9.22 12.03 -14.98
N GLY A 158 -10.28 11.64 -14.27
CA GLY A 158 -11.59 12.25 -14.37
C GLY A 158 -12.18 12.30 -12.96
N GLY A 159 -12.78 13.43 -12.60
CA GLY A 159 -13.57 13.59 -11.38
C GLY A 159 -12.84 13.52 -10.04
N GLY A 160 -13.68 13.49 -8.99
CA GLY A 160 -13.26 13.49 -7.60
C GLY A 160 -12.88 12.10 -7.09
N THR A 161 -12.31 12.06 -5.90
CA THR A 161 -12.02 10.79 -5.22
C THR A 161 -13.32 10.10 -4.77
N SER A 162 -13.34 8.77 -4.81
CA SER A 162 -14.53 7.97 -4.47
C SER A 162 -14.20 6.80 -3.53
N LEU A 163 -13.24 7.02 -2.64
CA LEU A 163 -12.72 6.08 -1.67
C LEU A 163 -13.82 5.52 -0.77
N GLY A 164 -14.62 6.40 -0.18
CA GLY A 164 -15.70 6.00 0.70
C GLY A 164 -16.66 5.02 0.03
N ARG A 165 -17.08 5.36 -1.19
CA ARG A 165 -18.01 4.54 -1.99
C ARG A 165 -17.38 3.21 -2.40
N LYS A 166 -16.19 3.23 -3.02
CA LYS A 166 -15.54 2.03 -3.55
C LYS A 166 -15.17 1.02 -2.45
N VAL A 167 -14.71 1.50 -1.30
CA VAL A 167 -14.44 0.63 -0.13
C VAL A 167 -15.73 -0.05 0.34
N ARG A 168 -16.84 0.68 0.43
CA ARG A 168 -18.15 0.10 0.81
C ARG A 168 -18.67 -0.94 -0.19
N GLU A 169 -18.37 -0.77 -1.48
CA GLU A 169 -18.71 -1.73 -2.53
C GLU A 169 -17.79 -2.96 -2.54
N LEU A 170 -16.51 -2.80 -2.15
CA LEU A 170 -15.50 -3.85 -2.16
C LEU A 170 -15.61 -4.79 -0.96
N ILE A 171 -15.69 -4.27 0.27
CA ILE A 171 -15.61 -5.06 1.51
C ILE A 171 -16.55 -6.29 1.50
N PRO A 172 -17.84 -6.17 1.11
CA PRO A 172 -18.75 -7.33 1.14
C PRO A 172 -18.36 -8.47 0.19
N ARG A 173 -17.47 -8.22 -0.78
CA ARG A 173 -17.01 -9.21 -1.78
C ARG A 173 -15.70 -9.89 -1.37
N VAL A 174 -15.08 -9.44 -0.28
CA VAL A 174 -13.78 -9.95 0.17
C VAL A 174 -14.03 -10.96 1.29
N GLU A 175 -13.94 -12.24 0.95
CA GLU A 175 -14.30 -13.35 1.86
C GLU A 175 -13.21 -13.68 2.90
N GLN A 176 -11.96 -13.29 2.62
CA GLN A 176 -10.80 -13.59 3.45
C GLN A 176 -10.18 -12.32 4.03
N ARG A 177 -9.52 -12.44 5.18
CA ARG A 177 -8.76 -11.32 5.76
C ARG A 177 -7.64 -10.90 4.79
N CYS A 178 -7.55 -9.61 4.52
CA CYS A 178 -6.61 -9.01 3.57
C CYS A 178 -5.84 -7.88 4.27
N LEU A 179 -4.71 -7.50 3.68
CA LEU A 179 -4.06 -6.24 3.95
C LEU A 179 -4.47 -5.22 2.90
N PHE A 180 -5.18 -4.17 3.31
CA PHE A 180 -5.47 -3.03 2.45
C PHE A 180 -4.43 -1.94 2.62
N VAL A 181 -3.86 -1.51 1.50
CA VAL A 181 -2.95 -0.35 1.45
C VAL A 181 -3.63 0.75 0.65
N VAL A 182 -4.03 1.81 1.34
CA VAL A 182 -4.60 3.01 0.75
C VAL A 182 -3.50 4.01 0.46
N ILE A 183 -3.43 4.48 -0.77
CA ILE A 183 -2.42 5.42 -1.26
C ILE A 183 -3.16 6.62 -1.84
N SER A 184 -3.29 7.70 -1.07
CA SER A 184 -4.21 8.81 -1.35
C SER A 184 -3.74 10.10 -0.67
N ASP A 185 -4.27 11.25 -1.08
CA ASP A 185 -4.20 12.51 -0.35
C ASP A 185 -5.37 12.72 0.64
N LEU A 186 -6.26 11.72 0.76
CA LEU A 186 -7.37 11.65 1.71
C LEU A 186 -8.37 12.80 1.60
N HIS A 187 -8.50 13.43 0.43
CA HIS A 187 -9.48 14.51 0.22
C HIS A 187 -10.93 14.03 0.18
N ASP A 188 -11.20 12.72 0.19
CA ASP A 188 -12.57 12.16 0.26
C ASP A 188 -13.14 12.37 1.68
N PRO A 189 -14.21 13.15 1.87
CA PRO A 189 -14.82 13.36 3.18
C PRO A 189 -15.32 12.05 3.83
N ASP A 190 -15.71 11.06 3.02
CA ASP A 190 -16.14 9.75 3.49
C ASP A 190 -14.97 8.76 3.66
N GLY A 191 -13.77 9.13 3.18
CA GLY A 191 -12.62 8.24 3.08
C GLY A 191 -12.21 7.66 4.43
N VAL A 192 -11.96 8.52 5.41
CA VAL A 192 -11.51 8.11 6.76
C VAL A 192 -12.51 7.16 7.43
N ALA A 193 -13.81 7.48 7.35
CA ALA A 193 -14.85 6.64 7.93
C ALA A 193 -14.92 5.26 7.26
N ALA A 194 -14.76 5.19 5.94
CA ALA A 194 -14.74 3.93 5.21
C ALA A 194 -13.50 3.09 5.53
N ILE A 195 -12.31 3.70 5.65
CA ILE A 195 -11.09 2.98 6.06
C ILE A 195 -11.25 2.43 7.49
N LYS A 196 -11.81 3.21 8.42
CA LYS A 196 -12.09 2.71 9.79
C LYS A 196 -13.02 1.50 9.79
N ARG A 197 -14.03 1.49 8.92
CA ARG A 197 -14.92 0.33 8.77
C ARG A 197 -14.18 -0.87 8.18
N MET A 198 -13.36 -0.65 7.15
CA MET A 198 -12.51 -1.69 6.55
C MET A 198 -11.57 -2.32 7.59
N ALA A 199 -11.04 -1.50 8.51
CA ALA A 199 -10.12 -1.93 9.56
C ALA A 199 -10.75 -2.82 10.65
N GLN A 200 -12.09 -2.97 10.66
CA GLN A 200 -12.76 -3.87 11.62
C GLN A 200 -12.46 -5.34 11.31
N ASP A 201 -12.43 -5.70 10.03
CA ASP A 201 -12.27 -7.10 9.57
C ASP A 201 -10.94 -7.34 8.84
N HIS A 202 -10.24 -6.28 8.43
CA HIS A 202 -9.03 -6.36 7.61
C HIS A 202 -7.88 -5.53 8.20
N ASP A 203 -6.65 -5.92 7.86
CA ASP A 203 -5.47 -5.15 8.23
C ASP A 203 -5.36 -3.94 7.30
N CYS A 204 -5.17 -2.74 7.84
CA CYS A 204 -5.18 -1.51 7.05
C CYS A 204 -3.89 -0.70 7.18
N MET A 205 -3.48 -0.11 6.07
CA MET A 205 -2.34 0.81 5.98
C MET A 205 -2.74 2.01 5.13
N VAL A 206 -2.40 3.21 5.58
CA VAL A 206 -2.64 4.44 4.83
C VAL A 206 -1.31 5.14 4.58
N LEU A 207 -1.02 5.37 3.30
CA LEU A 207 0.10 6.16 2.82
C LEU A 207 -0.48 7.49 2.29
N HIS A 208 -0.39 8.53 3.11
CA HIS A 208 -0.91 9.86 2.80
C HIS A 208 0.15 10.65 2.03
N LEU A 209 -0.08 10.94 0.76
CA LEU A 209 0.81 11.77 -0.07
C LEU A 209 0.39 13.24 -0.02
N GLU A 210 1.37 14.12 0.16
CA GLU A 210 1.15 15.55 0.29
C GLU A 210 2.12 16.34 -0.61
N ASP A 211 1.60 17.31 -1.35
CA ASP A 211 2.41 18.25 -2.15
C ASP A 211 2.85 19.46 -1.30
N PRO A 212 4.05 20.02 -1.49
CA PRO A 212 4.49 21.23 -0.77
C PRO A 212 3.52 22.42 -0.86
N ALA A 213 2.78 22.53 -1.96
CA ALA A 213 1.75 23.55 -2.12
C ALA A 213 0.62 23.43 -1.08
N GLU A 214 0.31 22.22 -0.62
CA GLU A 214 -0.79 21.94 0.29
C GLU A 214 -0.48 22.42 1.72
N ARG A 215 0.81 22.42 2.09
CA ARG A 215 1.30 22.94 3.38
C ARG A 215 1.46 24.46 3.45
N GLY A 216 1.29 25.16 2.33
CA GLY A 216 1.74 26.55 2.23
C GLY A 216 3.27 26.69 2.38
N ALA A 217 4.02 25.70 1.89
CA ALA A 217 5.49 25.68 1.94
C ALA A 217 6.14 26.30 0.69
N LEU A 218 5.34 26.85 -0.23
CA LEU A 218 5.86 27.48 -1.43
C LEU A 218 6.53 28.81 -1.08
N LYS A 219 7.85 28.88 -1.29
CA LYS A 219 8.62 30.14 -1.28
C LYS A 219 8.33 30.98 -2.54
N ALA A 220 7.05 31.16 -2.86
CA ALA A 220 6.57 31.91 -4.00
C ALA A 220 5.65 33.04 -3.52
N GLY A 221 5.64 34.16 -4.25
CA GLY A 221 4.73 35.28 -4.00
C GLY A 221 3.27 34.92 -4.30
N PHE A 222 2.58 35.74 -5.07
CA PHE A 222 1.25 35.39 -5.57
C PHE A 222 1.37 34.41 -6.74
N PHE A 223 0.57 33.35 -6.73
CA PHE A 223 0.46 32.43 -7.85
C PHE A 223 -1.00 32.10 -8.14
N ARG A 224 -1.28 31.75 -9.41
CA ARG A 224 -2.60 31.34 -9.86
C ARG A 224 -2.70 29.82 -9.75
N GLY A 225 -3.57 29.35 -8.86
CA GLY A 225 -3.93 27.94 -8.74
C GLY A 225 -5.17 27.63 -9.57
N VAL A 226 -5.34 26.37 -9.93
CA VAL A 226 -6.59 25.83 -10.46
C VAL A 226 -7.00 24.71 -9.52
N GLU A 227 -8.22 24.79 -8.97
CA GLU A 227 -8.76 23.75 -8.11
C GLU A 227 -8.96 22.47 -8.93
N ALA A 228 -8.39 21.36 -8.46
CA ALA A 228 -8.31 20.12 -9.22
C ALA A 228 -9.69 19.50 -9.52
N GLU A 229 -10.65 19.65 -8.61
CA GLU A 229 -11.99 19.06 -8.75
C GLU A 229 -12.97 19.92 -9.53
N THR A 230 -12.89 21.26 -9.39
CA THR A 230 -13.87 22.18 -9.97
C THR A 230 -13.36 22.91 -11.21
N GLY A 231 -12.04 22.89 -11.46
CA GLY A 231 -11.40 23.66 -12.51
C GLY A 231 -11.40 25.18 -12.28
N LYS A 232 -11.85 25.65 -11.11
CA LYS A 232 -11.91 27.09 -10.82
C LYS A 232 -10.50 27.66 -10.60
N SER A 233 -10.17 28.72 -11.35
CA SER A 233 -8.92 29.45 -11.13
C SER A 233 -9.04 30.34 -9.89
N PHE A 234 -8.08 30.28 -8.99
CA PHE A 234 -7.96 31.17 -7.84
C PHE A 234 -6.56 31.77 -7.78
N VAL A 235 -6.44 32.95 -7.16
CA VAL A 235 -5.14 33.53 -6.82
C VAL A 235 -4.88 33.26 -5.36
N THR A 236 -3.74 32.65 -5.05
CA THR A 236 -3.31 32.41 -3.67
C THR A 236 -1.85 32.87 -3.51
N HIS A 237 -1.38 32.88 -2.27
CA HIS A 237 -0.01 33.24 -1.90
C HIS A 237 0.61 32.09 -1.12
N GLY A 238 1.95 32.01 -1.15
CA GLY A 238 2.74 30.89 -0.64
C GLY A 238 2.40 30.35 0.74
N HIS A 239 1.80 31.16 1.63
CA HIS A 239 1.54 30.83 3.03
C HIS A 239 0.14 30.26 3.34
N ARG A 240 -0.74 30.08 2.36
CA ARG A 240 -2.08 29.53 2.63
C ARG A 240 -1.98 28.01 2.83
N GLN A 241 -2.19 27.55 4.07
CA GLN A 241 -2.45 26.13 4.34
C GLN A 241 -3.78 25.74 3.72
N PHE A 242 -3.78 24.66 2.95
CA PHE A 242 -5.00 23.92 2.67
C PHE A 242 -5.36 23.16 3.95
N PRO A 243 -6.65 23.01 4.31
CA PRO A 243 -7.05 22.34 5.54
C PRO A 243 -6.65 20.86 5.50
N GLY A 244 -5.45 20.56 5.98
CA GLY A 244 -5.00 19.20 6.27
C GLY A 244 -5.72 18.73 7.52
N ASN A 245 -6.79 17.97 7.34
CA ASN A 245 -7.61 17.47 8.43
C ASN A 245 -6.79 16.52 9.32
N GLY A 246 -7.14 16.45 10.62
CA GLY A 246 -6.53 15.60 11.65
C GLY A 246 -6.72 14.09 11.45
N ASP A 247 -6.74 13.64 10.20
CA ASP A 247 -7.09 12.30 9.75
C ASP A 247 -6.05 11.28 10.23
N GLY A 248 -4.78 11.65 10.29
CA GLY A 248 -3.71 10.80 10.82
C GLY A 248 -3.96 10.37 12.27
N ASN A 249 -4.37 11.29 13.14
CA ASN A 249 -4.69 10.98 14.55
C ASN A 249 -5.93 10.09 14.65
N GLN A 250 -6.95 10.36 13.84
CA GLN A 250 -8.17 9.58 13.80
C GLN A 250 -7.93 8.14 13.34
N LEU A 251 -7.06 7.93 12.35
CA LEU A 251 -6.70 6.61 11.83
C LEU A 251 -5.83 5.86 12.84
N ALA A 252 -4.84 6.52 13.46
CA ALA A 252 -3.98 5.91 14.48
C ALA A 252 -4.77 5.44 15.70
N GLN A 253 -5.76 6.21 16.17
CA GLN A 253 -6.66 5.82 17.26
C GLN A 253 -7.50 4.58 16.94
N ALA A 254 -7.75 4.31 15.65
CA ALA A 254 -8.45 3.12 15.19
C ALA A 254 -7.51 1.92 14.93
N GLY A 255 -6.24 2.00 15.35
CA GLY A 255 -5.26 0.94 15.15
C GLY A 255 -4.74 0.81 13.71
N ILE A 256 -5.05 1.78 12.84
CA ILE A 256 -4.63 1.78 11.44
C ILE A 256 -3.23 2.38 11.36
N SER A 257 -2.28 1.66 10.74
CA SER A 257 -0.96 2.27 10.54
C SER A 257 -1.04 3.34 9.46
N TYR A 258 -0.55 4.52 9.80
CA TYR A 258 -0.60 5.71 8.97
C TYR A 258 0.82 6.24 8.77
N LEU A 259 1.16 6.54 7.51
CA LEU A 259 2.40 7.21 7.15
C LEU A 259 2.08 8.44 6.31
N HIS A 260 2.56 9.59 6.78
CA HIS A 260 2.55 10.82 6.01
C HIS A 260 3.82 10.90 5.13
N LEU A 261 3.64 11.20 3.84
CA LEU A 261 4.67 11.21 2.80
C LEU A 261 4.63 12.53 2.01
N PRO A 262 5.34 13.57 2.49
CA PRO A 262 5.62 14.74 1.67
C PRO A 262 6.47 14.36 0.45
N ILE A 263 6.02 14.70 -0.75
CA ILE A 263 6.68 14.25 -2.01
C ILE A 263 7.97 15.02 -2.35
N ASP A 264 8.26 16.10 -1.62
CA ASP A 264 9.51 16.87 -1.66
C ASP A 264 10.60 16.31 -0.72
N GLN A 265 10.27 15.31 0.08
CA GLN A 265 11.19 14.66 1.01
C GLN A 265 11.60 13.26 0.51
N PRO A 266 12.60 12.60 1.12
CA PRO A 266 13.04 11.26 0.72
C PRO A 266 12.00 10.14 0.94
N VAL A 267 10.98 10.06 0.09
CA VAL A 267 9.82 9.14 0.13
C VAL A 267 10.21 7.70 0.43
N VAL A 268 11.19 7.17 -0.31
CA VAL A 268 11.62 5.75 -0.21
C VAL A 268 12.17 5.43 1.18
N SER A 269 12.94 6.34 1.76
CA SER A 269 13.56 6.12 3.07
C SER A 269 12.53 6.11 4.19
N SER A 270 11.55 7.03 4.14
CA SER A 270 10.43 7.10 5.07
C SER A 270 9.55 5.87 4.98
N LEU A 271 9.21 5.44 3.76
CA LEU A 271 8.42 4.22 3.53
C LEU A 271 9.13 2.97 4.07
N ARG A 272 10.43 2.81 3.76
CA ARG A 272 11.22 1.69 4.27
C ARG A 272 11.28 1.67 5.80
N HIS A 273 11.51 2.83 6.43
CA HIS A 273 11.55 2.94 7.89
C HIS A 273 10.21 2.58 8.53
N PHE A 274 9.11 3.09 7.97
CA PHE A 274 7.77 2.78 8.41
C PHE A 274 7.46 1.29 8.31
N MET A 275 7.83 0.65 7.18
CA MET A 275 7.59 -0.77 6.97
C MET A 275 8.37 -1.66 7.93
N LYS A 276 9.59 -1.26 8.28
CA LYS A 276 10.39 -1.92 9.31
C LYS A 276 9.78 -1.80 10.71
N ASN A 277 9.18 -0.66 11.05
CA ASN A 277 8.60 -0.45 12.38
C ASN A 277 7.23 -1.10 12.55
N ARG A 278 6.40 -1.12 11.50
CA ARG A 278 5.11 -1.84 11.50
C ARG A 278 5.31 -3.32 11.80
N ALA A 279 6.39 -3.90 11.27
CA ALA A 279 6.78 -5.29 11.52
C ALA A 279 6.96 -5.63 13.01
N GLY A 280 7.52 -4.71 13.78
CA GLY A 280 7.81 -4.91 15.20
C GLY A 280 6.58 -4.81 16.12
N SER A 281 5.54 -4.08 15.71
CA SER A 281 4.34 -3.86 16.53
C SER A 281 3.39 -5.07 16.54
N ALA A 282 3.32 -5.81 15.43
CA ALA A 282 2.47 -7.00 15.31
C ALA A 282 2.97 -8.21 16.15
N ARG A 283 4.16 -8.13 16.77
CA ARG A 283 4.70 -9.16 17.69
C ARG A 283 4.24 -9.03 19.15
N ARG A 284 3.49 -7.99 19.51
CA ARG A 284 3.11 -7.69 20.91
C ARG A 284 1.61 -7.84 21.22
N GLY A 285 0.82 -8.30 20.25
CA GLY A 285 -0.62 -8.56 20.40
C GLY A 285 -0.90 -10.03 20.58
#